data_AF-A0AA44EH10-F1
#
_entry.id   AF-A0AA44EH10-F1
#
_cell.length_a   1.000
_cell.length_b   1.000
_cell.length_c   1.000
_cell.angle_alpha   90.00
_cell.angle_beta   90.00
_cell.angle_gamma   90.00
#
_symmetry.space_group_name_H-M   'P 1'
#
loop_
_entity.id
_entity.type
_entity.pdbx_description
1 polymer ?
#
loop_
_entity_poly.entity_id
_entity_poly.type
_entity_poly.pdbx_seq_one_letter_code
_entity_poly.pdbx_strand_id
1 'polypeptide(L)'
;MTSHRSLLTKEWYRVPVSIDCPHCGVETRTAGIVAGPSSLVSIAGLSAESDVKQAWTRFGAFAFVESLGGRTDNIERFLLGRFHNTFSFRNDQLVQVCEHCEESLAPKVIRSGVMNGFVRLGQRRLLVNERLLLFSSAVSLTEFSGGTSIEECDLRLPDYAMMLICDTETQSGETGTLELWHSVARNDYAFVVKGQEGHELLRDGLNDDLMEVTATIGTLGLVLIQLHLAQPSSPYCGLARDLFLEALEHAGYQQQI
;
A
#
# COMPACT_ATOMS: atom_id res chain seq x y z
N MET A 1 -3.36 -24.73 3.70
CA MET A 1 -3.06 -25.35 5.02
C MET A 1 -2.40 -24.28 5.87
N THR A 2 -3.01 -23.91 7.00
CA THR A 2 -2.37 -23.04 8.00
C THR A 2 -1.30 -23.85 8.72
N SER A 3 -0.05 -23.42 8.63
CA SER A 3 1.07 -24.02 9.38
C SER A 3 1.55 -23.02 10.43
N HIS A 4 1.71 -23.48 11.67
CA HIS A 4 2.27 -22.66 12.74
C HIS A 4 3.77 -22.46 12.47
N ARG A 5 4.12 -21.22 12.12
CA ARG A 5 5.50 -20.80 11.80
C ARG A 5 5.91 -19.65 12.71
N SER A 6 7.21 -19.41 12.79
CA SER A 6 7.76 -18.12 13.23
C SER A 6 7.92 -17.23 11.99
N LEU A 7 7.69 -15.92 12.14
CA LEU A 7 7.85 -14.92 11.08
C LEU A 7 8.81 -13.81 11.55
N LEU A 8 9.77 -13.48 10.71
CA LEU A 8 10.63 -12.31 10.85
C LEU A 8 10.64 -11.55 9.52
N THR A 9 10.14 -10.31 9.52
CA THR A 9 10.03 -9.53 8.28
C THR A 9 10.19 -8.03 8.48
N LYS A 10 10.81 -7.38 7.49
CA LYS A 10 10.76 -5.92 7.26
C LYS A 10 10.04 -5.58 5.96
N GLU A 11 9.53 -6.59 5.26
CA GLU A 11 8.79 -6.44 4.03
C GLU A 11 7.35 -6.84 4.30
N TRP A 12 6.55 -5.86 4.71
CA TRP A 12 5.14 -6.07 4.95
C TRP A 12 4.33 -4.82 4.63
N TYR A 13 3.08 -5.07 4.26
CA TYR A 13 2.19 -4.06 3.71
C TYR A 13 0.89 -4.08 4.50
N ARG A 14 0.41 -2.90 4.90
CA ARG A 14 -0.93 -2.72 5.44
C ARG A 14 -1.91 -2.56 4.29
N VAL A 15 -2.87 -3.47 4.19
CA VAL A 15 -3.84 -3.49 3.09
C VAL A 15 -5.22 -3.11 3.63
N PRO A 16 -5.75 -1.91 3.31
CA PRO A 16 -7.06 -1.50 3.77
C PRO A 16 -8.17 -2.35 3.13
N VAL A 17 -9.22 -2.62 3.91
CA VAL A 17 -10.40 -3.34 3.45
C VAL A 17 -11.65 -2.79 4.12
N SER A 18 -12.73 -2.68 3.36
CA SER A 18 -14.09 -2.43 3.87
C SER A 18 -14.90 -3.69 3.72
N ILE A 19 -15.57 -4.11 4.80
CA ILE A 19 -16.47 -5.26 4.82
C ILE A 19 -17.67 -4.99 5.72
N ASP A 20 -18.78 -5.69 5.50
CA ASP A 20 -19.87 -5.72 6.47
C ASP A 20 -19.43 -6.52 7.71
N CYS A 21 -19.53 -5.89 8.89
CA CYS A 21 -19.19 -6.56 10.13
C CYS A 21 -20.21 -7.67 10.42
N PRO A 22 -19.78 -8.93 10.62
CA PRO A 22 -20.71 -10.03 10.91
C PRO A 22 -21.38 -9.92 12.29
N HIS A 23 -20.88 -9.03 13.17
CA HIS A 23 -21.39 -8.86 14.53
C HIS A 23 -22.43 -7.72 14.63
N CYS A 24 -22.15 -6.55 14.06
CA CYS A 24 -23.05 -5.39 14.15
C CYS A 24 -23.78 -5.06 12.83
N GLY A 25 -23.42 -5.70 11.71
CA GLY A 25 -24.06 -5.49 10.41
C GLY A 25 -23.71 -4.16 9.72
N VAL A 26 -22.84 -3.34 10.31
CA VAL A 26 -22.38 -2.07 9.73
C VAL A 26 -21.12 -2.30 8.89
N GLU A 27 -21.01 -1.61 7.75
CA GLU A 27 -19.76 -1.58 6.98
C GLU A 27 -18.63 -0.98 7.84
N THR A 28 -17.59 -1.77 8.06
CA THR A 28 -16.41 -1.40 8.84
C THR A 28 -15.20 -1.33 7.94
N ARG A 29 -14.39 -0.28 8.14
CA ARG A 29 -13.05 -0.17 7.56
C ARG A 29 -12.04 -0.76 8.54
N THR A 30 -11.21 -1.66 8.02
CA THR A 30 -10.12 -2.30 8.76
C THR A 30 -8.92 -2.49 7.83
N ALA A 31 -7.91 -3.27 8.22
CA ALA A 31 -6.79 -3.61 7.35
C ALA A 31 -6.22 -5.00 7.66
N GLY A 32 -5.72 -5.65 6.60
CA GLY A 32 -4.89 -6.84 6.72
C GLY A 32 -3.40 -6.52 6.68
N ILE A 33 -2.59 -7.48 7.10
CA ILE A 33 -1.13 -7.45 6.96
C ILE A 33 -0.75 -8.48 5.91
N VAL A 34 0.02 -8.07 4.90
CA VAL A 34 0.62 -8.98 3.92
C VAL A 34 2.14 -8.96 4.08
N ALA A 35 2.73 -10.13 4.33
CA ALA A 35 4.18 -10.30 4.38
C ALA A 35 4.73 -10.61 2.98
N GLY A 36 5.90 -10.06 2.66
CA GLY A 36 6.54 -10.18 1.36
C GLY A 36 7.51 -11.35 1.21
N PRO A 37 7.99 -11.64 -0.02
CA PRO A 37 8.84 -12.78 -0.34
C PRO A 37 10.25 -12.73 0.28
N SER A 38 10.73 -11.56 0.73
CA SER A 38 11.98 -11.46 1.50
C SER A 38 11.82 -11.83 2.98
N SER A 39 10.58 -12.03 3.45
CA SER A 39 10.30 -12.47 4.81
C SER A 39 11.02 -13.79 5.12
N LEU A 40 11.42 -13.94 6.38
CA LEU A 40 12.03 -15.16 6.88
C LEU A 40 11.00 -15.91 7.71
N VAL A 41 10.90 -17.22 7.45
CA VAL A 41 10.05 -18.13 8.21
C VAL A 41 10.87 -19.26 8.81
N SER A 42 10.42 -19.77 9.95
CA SER A 42 10.93 -21.02 10.50
C SER A 42 9.79 -21.86 11.07
N ILE A 43 10.07 -23.13 11.32
CA ILE A 43 9.14 -24.03 12.00
C ILE A 43 9.06 -23.56 13.46
N ALA A 44 7.85 -23.29 13.96
CA ALA A 44 7.67 -22.77 15.32
C ALA A 44 8.38 -23.69 16.34
N GLY A 45 9.30 -23.14 17.12
CA GLY A 45 9.99 -23.85 18.19
C GLY A 45 9.12 -23.91 19.43
N LEU A 46 9.26 -24.99 20.20
CA LEU A 46 8.52 -25.18 21.45
C LEU A 46 8.97 -24.24 22.59
N SER A 47 9.99 -23.38 22.39
CA SER A 47 10.45 -22.44 23.42
C SER A 47 11.05 -21.13 22.88
N ALA A 48 10.83 -20.05 23.63
CA ALA A 48 11.21 -18.66 23.33
C ALA A 48 12.72 -18.40 23.14
N GLU A 49 13.59 -19.27 23.66
CA GLU A 49 15.06 -19.20 23.47
C GLU A 49 15.53 -19.93 22.20
N SER A 50 14.71 -20.84 21.68
CA SER A 50 15.03 -21.63 20.49
C SER A 50 14.74 -20.89 19.18
N ASP A 51 13.78 -19.96 19.17
CA ASP A 51 13.32 -19.28 17.95
C ASP A 51 14.35 -18.31 17.35
N VAL A 52 15.23 -17.72 18.17
CA VAL A 52 16.32 -16.85 17.67
C VAL A 52 17.46 -17.67 17.07
N LYS A 53 17.62 -18.93 17.50
CA LYS A 53 18.66 -19.86 17.02
C LYS A 53 18.18 -20.79 15.90
N GLN A 54 16.95 -20.61 15.43
CA GLN A 54 16.38 -21.44 14.38
C GLN A 54 16.99 -21.17 13.01
N ALA A 55 16.98 -22.21 12.17
CA ALA A 55 17.29 -22.07 10.76
C ALA A 55 16.14 -21.30 10.09
N TRP A 56 16.42 -20.04 9.74
CA TRP A 56 15.51 -19.20 8.99
C TRP A 56 15.59 -19.55 7.51
N THR A 57 14.43 -19.77 6.90
CA THR A 57 14.32 -19.95 5.45
C THR A 57 13.59 -18.76 4.85
N ARG A 58 14.05 -18.33 3.67
CA ARG A 58 13.34 -17.28 2.93
C ARG A 58 11.96 -17.80 2.53
N PHE A 59 10.94 -16.99 2.76
CA PHE A 59 9.56 -17.37 2.52
C PHE A 59 9.24 -17.48 1.03
N GLY A 60 9.74 -16.55 0.21
CA GLY A 60 9.71 -16.68 -1.26
C GLY A 60 8.36 -16.39 -1.92
N ALA A 61 7.32 -16.05 -1.15
CA ALA A 61 6.00 -15.67 -1.66
C ALA A 61 5.42 -14.49 -0.88
N PHE A 62 4.34 -13.90 -1.40
CA PHE A 62 3.48 -13.05 -0.57
C PHE A 62 2.54 -13.93 0.25
N ALA A 63 2.22 -13.51 1.47
CA ALA A 63 1.21 -14.16 2.30
C ALA A 63 0.40 -13.17 3.11
N PHE A 64 -0.91 -13.41 3.17
CA PHE A 64 -1.76 -12.78 4.16
C PHE A 64 -1.44 -13.35 5.55
N VAL A 65 -1.20 -12.46 6.49
CA VAL A 65 -0.96 -12.79 7.90
C VAL A 65 -2.31 -12.84 8.63
N GLU A 66 -2.79 -14.04 8.91
CA GLU A 66 -4.09 -14.26 9.55
C GLU A 66 -4.05 -13.98 11.05
N SER A 67 -2.92 -14.23 11.69
CA SER A 67 -2.70 -13.92 13.11
C SER A 67 -1.21 -13.81 13.41
N LEU A 68 -0.84 -12.89 14.30
CA LEU A 68 0.49 -12.75 14.88
C LEU A 68 0.35 -12.95 16.38
N GLY A 69 1.09 -13.88 16.98
CA GLY A 69 1.06 -14.14 18.40
C GLY A 69 2.38 -14.68 18.94
N GLY A 70 2.37 -14.99 20.23
CA GLY A 70 3.58 -15.35 20.97
C GLY A 70 4.39 -14.09 21.29
N ARG A 71 5.69 -14.09 20.98
CA ARG A 71 6.55 -12.92 21.25
C ARG A 71 6.27 -11.80 20.25
N THR A 72 5.54 -10.79 20.70
CA THR A 72 5.06 -9.71 19.86
C THR A 72 5.31 -8.32 20.47
N ASP A 73 6.17 -8.19 21.49
CA ASP A 73 6.44 -6.92 22.19
C ASP A 73 6.81 -5.75 21.24
N ASN A 74 7.52 -6.04 20.14
CA ASN A 74 7.81 -5.05 19.11
C ASN A 74 6.57 -4.70 18.28
N ILE A 75 5.73 -5.69 17.99
CA ILE A 75 4.47 -5.52 17.26
C ILE A 75 3.49 -4.68 18.09
N GLU A 76 3.31 -4.98 19.38
CA GLU A 76 2.46 -4.20 20.30
C GLU A 76 2.86 -2.73 20.31
N ARG A 77 4.15 -2.44 20.48
CA ARG A 77 4.66 -1.07 20.53
C ARG A 77 4.42 -0.29 19.23
N PHE A 78 4.58 -0.93 18.07
CA PHE A 78 4.52 -0.25 16.78
C PHE A 78 3.13 -0.22 16.16
N LEU A 79 2.39 -1.34 16.19
CA LEU A 79 1.09 -1.45 15.53
C LEU A 79 -0.03 -0.83 16.34
N LEU A 80 -0.10 -1.06 17.66
CA LEU A 80 -1.19 -0.50 18.46
C LEU A 80 -1.09 1.02 18.53
N GLY A 81 0.09 1.57 18.73
CA GLY A 81 0.28 3.03 18.78
C GLY A 81 -0.15 3.73 17.47
N ARG A 82 0.14 3.13 16.31
CA ARG A 82 -0.11 3.73 15.00
C ARG A 82 -1.47 3.36 14.38
N PHE A 83 -2.02 2.20 14.74
CA PHE A 83 -3.19 1.60 14.10
C PHE A 83 -4.21 1.04 15.10
N HIS A 84 -4.36 1.69 16.27
CA HIS A 84 -5.26 1.29 17.36
C HIS A 84 -6.71 1.00 16.94
N ASN A 85 -7.24 1.71 15.93
CA ASN A 85 -8.61 1.50 15.46
C ASN A 85 -8.76 0.31 14.48
N THR A 86 -7.67 -0.39 14.18
CA THR A 86 -7.64 -1.48 13.18
C THR A 86 -7.26 -2.82 13.79
N PHE A 87 -6.34 -2.81 14.76
CA PHE A 87 -5.81 -4.02 15.38
C PHE A 87 -5.93 -3.95 16.90
N SER A 88 -6.18 -5.10 17.52
CA SER A 88 -6.13 -5.28 18.97
C SER A 88 -5.38 -6.57 19.29
N PHE A 89 -4.82 -6.66 20.50
CA PHE A 89 -4.42 -7.96 21.04
C PHE A 89 -5.60 -8.61 21.77
N ARG A 90 -5.92 -9.85 21.41
CA ARG A 90 -6.88 -10.71 22.13
C ARG A 90 -6.29 -12.11 22.22
N ASN A 91 -6.29 -12.69 23.42
CA ASN A 91 -5.70 -14.01 23.69
C ASN A 91 -4.25 -14.13 23.17
N ASP A 92 -3.42 -13.13 23.47
CA ASP A 92 -2.00 -13.04 23.05
C ASP A 92 -1.77 -13.09 21.53
N GLN A 93 -2.79 -12.71 20.75
CA GLN A 93 -2.74 -12.60 19.30
C GLN A 93 -3.22 -11.23 18.83
N LEU A 94 -2.47 -10.64 17.90
CA LEU A 94 -2.92 -9.50 17.12
C LEU A 94 -4.03 -9.95 16.19
N VAL A 95 -5.20 -9.35 16.36
CA VAL A 95 -6.41 -9.58 15.57
C VAL A 95 -6.91 -8.27 14.97
N GLN A 96 -7.55 -8.36 13.81
CA GLN A 96 -8.29 -7.25 13.22
C GLN A 96 -9.60 -7.05 13.97
N VAL A 97 -10.01 -5.80 14.17
CA VAL A 97 -11.26 -5.45 14.83
C VAL A 97 -12.16 -4.58 13.96
N CYS A 98 -13.45 -4.60 14.26
CA CYS A 98 -14.43 -3.67 13.71
C CYS A 98 -14.22 -2.26 14.29
N GLU A 99 -14.25 -1.22 13.46
CA GLU A 99 -14.09 0.18 13.92
C GLU A 99 -15.30 0.67 14.73
N HIS A 100 -16.45 -0.03 14.68
CA HIS A 100 -17.71 0.38 15.32
C HIS A 100 -18.04 -0.36 16.60
N CYS A 101 -17.89 -1.69 16.62
CA CYS A 101 -18.22 -2.53 17.78
C CYS A 101 -17.00 -3.17 18.44
N GLU A 102 -15.79 -2.89 17.93
CA GLU A 102 -14.51 -3.40 18.41
C GLU A 102 -14.35 -4.93 18.39
N GLU A 103 -15.38 -5.68 17.95
CA GLU A 103 -15.34 -7.12 17.87
C GLU A 103 -14.33 -7.64 16.84
N SER A 104 -13.72 -8.77 17.15
CA SER A 104 -12.72 -9.38 16.28
C SER A 104 -13.33 -9.89 14.98
N LEU A 105 -12.68 -9.52 13.88
CA LEU A 105 -13.04 -9.97 12.54
C LEU A 105 -12.24 -11.23 12.21
N ALA A 106 -12.95 -12.34 12.00
CA ALA A 106 -12.29 -13.61 11.71
C ALA A 106 -11.51 -13.52 10.38
N PRO A 107 -10.28 -14.08 10.28
CA PRO A 107 -9.43 -13.96 9.09
C PRO A 107 -10.14 -14.39 7.80
N LYS A 108 -10.96 -15.45 7.88
CA LYS A 108 -11.76 -15.94 6.74
C LYS A 108 -12.70 -14.90 6.11
N VAL A 109 -13.15 -13.91 6.88
CA VAL A 109 -14.08 -12.86 6.44
C VAL A 109 -13.35 -11.79 5.65
N ILE A 110 -12.14 -11.41 6.09
CA ILE A 110 -11.35 -10.34 5.46
C ILE A 110 -10.36 -10.85 4.41
N ARG A 111 -10.01 -12.14 4.41
CA ARG A 111 -8.95 -12.73 3.58
C ARG A 111 -9.06 -12.37 2.10
N SER A 112 -10.22 -12.59 1.48
CA SER A 112 -10.40 -12.30 0.05
C SER A 112 -10.28 -10.81 -0.23
N GLY A 113 -10.89 -9.96 0.60
CA GLY A 113 -10.80 -8.51 0.49
C GLY A 113 -9.36 -7.99 0.60
N VAL A 114 -8.59 -8.53 1.56
CA VAL A 114 -7.18 -8.20 1.75
C VAL A 114 -6.33 -8.69 0.58
N MET A 115 -6.46 -9.95 0.18
CA MET A 115 -5.63 -10.50 -0.90
C MET A 115 -5.93 -9.83 -2.25
N ASN A 116 -7.20 -9.60 -2.57
CA ASN A 116 -7.57 -8.87 -3.79
C ASN A 116 -7.18 -7.39 -3.71
N GLY A 117 -7.33 -6.77 -2.53
CA GLY A 117 -6.89 -5.41 -2.28
C GLY A 117 -5.39 -5.24 -2.47
N PHE A 118 -4.60 -6.22 -2.00
CA PHE A 118 -3.15 -6.25 -2.17
C PHE A 118 -2.75 -6.29 -3.65
N VAL A 119 -3.33 -7.20 -4.45
CA VAL A 119 -3.04 -7.27 -5.89
C VAL A 119 -3.43 -5.96 -6.57
N ARG A 120 -4.64 -5.46 -6.32
CA ARG A 120 -5.15 -4.22 -6.93
C ARG A 120 -4.31 -3.00 -6.58
N LEU A 121 -3.91 -2.85 -5.31
CA LEU A 121 -3.09 -1.74 -4.85
C LEU A 121 -1.63 -1.87 -5.31
N GLY A 122 -1.11 -3.09 -5.36
CA GLY A 122 0.24 -3.39 -5.87
C GLY A 122 0.38 -3.06 -7.35
N GLN A 123 -0.61 -3.43 -8.18
CA GLN A 123 -0.65 -3.07 -9.60
C GLN A 123 -0.66 -1.56 -9.84
N ARG A 124 -1.20 -0.79 -8.89
CA ARG A 124 -1.24 0.68 -8.94
C ARG A 124 -0.08 1.35 -8.21
N ARG A 125 0.88 0.56 -7.69
CA ARG A 125 2.03 1.05 -6.88
C ARG A 125 1.61 1.87 -5.66
N LEU A 126 0.44 1.54 -5.08
CA LEU A 126 -0.15 2.21 -3.91
C LEU A 126 0.15 1.49 -2.58
N LEU A 127 0.89 0.40 -2.64
CA LEU A 127 1.32 -0.33 -1.45
C LEU A 127 2.61 0.26 -0.90
N VAL A 128 2.55 0.74 0.34
CA VAL A 128 3.72 1.19 1.07
C VAL A 128 4.23 0.03 1.92
N ASN A 129 5.49 -0.35 1.71
CA ASN A 129 6.18 -1.23 2.64
C ASN A 129 6.48 -0.42 3.92
N GLU A 130 5.94 -0.87 5.04
CA GLU A 130 6.09 -0.16 6.32
C GLU A 130 7.54 -0.20 6.83
N ARG A 131 8.39 -1.12 6.34
CA ARG A 131 9.82 -1.26 6.68
C ARG A 131 10.14 -1.42 8.17
N LEU A 132 9.12 -1.58 9.00
CA LEU A 132 9.23 -1.87 10.42
C LEU A 132 9.49 -3.36 10.62
N LEU A 133 10.34 -3.70 11.59
CA LEU A 133 10.60 -5.10 11.90
C LEU A 133 9.41 -5.71 12.64
N LEU A 134 8.74 -6.67 12.01
CA LEU A 134 7.78 -7.56 12.66
C LEU A 134 8.47 -8.88 12.98
N PHE A 135 8.30 -9.32 14.22
CA PHE A 135 8.72 -10.63 14.69
C PHE A 135 7.55 -11.25 15.45
N SER A 136 7.24 -12.50 15.13
CA SER A 136 6.18 -13.27 15.78
C SER A 136 6.63 -14.71 15.86
N SER A 137 6.62 -15.30 17.06
CA SER A 137 7.00 -16.70 17.26
C SER A 137 5.87 -17.68 16.93
N ALA A 138 4.63 -17.18 16.85
CA ALA A 138 3.49 -17.94 16.34
C ALA A 138 2.74 -17.11 15.30
N VAL A 139 2.76 -17.54 14.03
CA VAL A 139 2.04 -16.90 12.93
C VAL A 139 1.16 -17.92 12.19
N SER A 140 0.00 -17.46 11.72
CA SER A 140 -0.80 -18.16 10.70
C SER A 140 -0.72 -17.41 9.38
N LEU A 141 -0.26 -18.09 8.33
CA LEU A 141 -0.07 -17.49 6.99
C LEU A 141 -0.97 -18.19 5.96
N THR A 142 -1.57 -17.38 5.09
CA THR A 142 -2.21 -17.83 3.86
C THR A 142 -1.44 -17.28 2.67
N GLU A 143 -0.74 -18.17 1.98
CA GLU A 143 0.12 -17.85 0.84
C GLU A 143 -0.74 -17.48 -0.39
N PHE A 144 -0.26 -16.52 -1.19
CA PHE A 144 -0.85 -16.23 -2.50
C PHE A 144 -0.49 -17.36 -3.48
N SER A 145 -1.37 -17.66 -4.43
CA SER A 145 -1.02 -18.54 -5.56
C SER A 145 0.13 -17.91 -6.36
N GLY A 146 1.12 -18.70 -6.76
CA GLY A 146 2.34 -18.24 -7.41
C GLY A 146 2.09 -17.31 -8.61
N GLY A 147 2.99 -16.33 -8.81
CA GLY A 147 2.91 -15.33 -9.89
C GLY A 147 2.50 -13.92 -9.44
N THR A 148 2.22 -13.70 -8.15
CA THR A 148 1.98 -12.35 -7.62
C THR A 148 3.32 -11.63 -7.43
N SER A 149 3.61 -10.62 -8.26
CA SER A 149 4.71 -9.67 -8.07
C SER A 149 4.16 -8.27 -7.82
N ILE A 150 4.84 -7.47 -7.00
CA ILE A 150 4.61 -6.04 -6.93
C ILE A 150 5.75 -5.38 -7.68
N GLU A 151 5.42 -4.46 -8.58
CA GLU A 151 6.41 -3.50 -9.08
C GLU A 151 6.72 -2.53 -7.95
N GLU A 152 7.92 -2.60 -7.38
CA GLU A 152 8.38 -1.60 -6.42
C GLU A 152 8.30 -0.22 -7.06
N CYS A 153 7.82 0.77 -6.31
CA CYS A 153 7.87 2.13 -6.79
C CYS A 153 9.32 2.61 -6.76
N ASP A 154 9.90 2.81 -7.96
CA ASP A 154 11.29 3.26 -8.16
C ASP A 154 11.56 4.71 -7.72
N LEU A 155 10.62 5.42 -7.10
CA LEU A 155 10.92 6.68 -6.45
C LEU A 155 11.77 6.41 -5.20
N ARG A 156 13.10 6.54 -5.37
CA ARG A 156 14.11 6.40 -4.32
C ARG A 156 14.05 7.50 -3.26
N LEU A 157 12.88 8.01 -2.91
CA LEU A 157 12.69 9.06 -1.93
C LEU A 157 11.52 8.66 -1.02
N PRO A 158 11.79 8.18 0.21
CA PRO A 158 10.79 7.56 1.08
C PRO A 158 9.72 8.52 1.60
N ASP A 159 9.87 9.82 1.34
CA ASP A 159 9.00 10.91 1.78
C ASP A 159 7.97 11.36 0.72
N TYR A 160 8.05 10.85 -0.51
CA TYR A 160 7.05 11.14 -1.55
C TYR A 160 5.88 10.16 -1.48
N ALA A 161 4.68 10.71 -1.50
CA ALA A 161 3.45 9.97 -1.64
C ALA A 161 2.83 10.24 -3.03
N MET A 162 2.35 9.18 -3.69
CA MET A 162 1.60 9.35 -4.93
C MET A 162 0.27 10.01 -4.60
N MET A 163 -0.09 11.05 -5.34
CA MET A 163 -1.30 11.82 -5.11
C MET A 163 -2.35 11.48 -6.16
N LEU A 164 -1.95 11.42 -7.42
CA LEU A 164 -2.83 11.19 -8.56
C LEU A 164 -2.11 10.50 -9.71
N ILE A 165 -2.89 9.80 -10.53
CA ILE A 165 -2.48 9.18 -11.78
C ILE A 165 -3.39 9.73 -12.86
N CYS A 166 -2.83 10.25 -13.95
CA CYS A 166 -3.59 10.64 -15.11
C CYS A 166 -3.30 9.67 -16.26
N ASP A 167 -4.34 9.23 -16.95
CA ASP A 167 -4.19 8.60 -18.26
C ASP A 167 -3.89 9.70 -19.27
N THR A 168 -2.89 9.47 -20.12
CA THR A 168 -2.41 10.46 -21.10
C THR A 168 -2.50 9.94 -22.52
N GLU A 169 -2.67 10.82 -23.48
CA GLU A 169 -2.57 10.52 -24.91
C GLU A 169 -1.75 11.60 -25.62
N THR A 170 -0.89 11.21 -26.55
CA THR A 170 -0.14 12.15 -27.40
C THR A 170 -0.97 12.54 -28.62
N GLN A 171 -0.58 13.59 -29.35
CA GLN A 171 -1.24 13.96 -30.60
C GLN A 171 -1.20 12.86 -31.69
N SER A 172 -0.26 11.91 -31.58
CA SER A 172 -0.18 10.74 -32.48
C SER A 172 -1.09 9.58 -32.04
N GLY A 173 -1.82 9.71 -30.94
CA GLY A 173 -2.73 8.69 -30.40
C GLY A 173 -2.05 7.65 -29.50
N GLU A 174 -0.81 7.90 -29.06
CA GLU A 174 -0.12 6.99 -28.16
C GLU A 174 -0.59 7.22 -26.72
N THR A 175 -1.09 6.15 -26.09
CA THR A 175 -1.57 6.22 -24.71
C THR A 175 -0.44 6.04 -23.70
N GLY A 176 -0.58 6.62 -22.52
CA GLY A 176 0.38 6.52 -21.44
C GLY A 176 -0.23 6.89 -20.10
N THR A 177 0.63 7.08 -19.10
CA THR A 177 0.22 7.57 -17.78
C THR A 177 1.17 8.64 -17.26
N LEU A 178 0.63 9.56 -16.47
CA LEU A 178 1.36 10.54 -15.69
C LEU A 178 1.05 10.28 -14.22
N GLU A 179 2.06 10.02 -13.41
CA GLU A 179 1.94 9.89 -11.96
C GLU A 179 2.45 11.18 -11.31
N LEU A 180 1.64 11.80 -10.45
CA LEU A 180 2.05 12.96 -9.65
C LEU A 180 2.24 12.52 -8.19
N TRP A 181 3.34 13.00 -7.62
CA TRP A 181 3.83 12.69 -6.30
C TRP A 181 4.11 13.98 -5.54
N HIS A 182 3.98 13.94 -4.23
CA HIS A 182 4.24 15.10 -3.37
C HIS A 182 4.98 14.68 -2.10
N SER A 183 6.00 15.44 -1.71
CA SER A 183 6.65 15.32 -0.41
C SER A 183 6.20 16.47 0.50
N VAL A 184 5.48 16.14 1.57
CA VAL A 184 5.10 17.15 2.59
C VAL A 184 6.32 17.71 3.31
N ALA A 185 7.38 16.90 3.48
CA ALA A 185 8.58 17.31 4.20
C ALA A 185 9.39 18.36 3.43
N ARG A 186 9.38 18.28 2.10
CA ARG A 186 10.09 19.19 1.21
C ARG A 186 9.19 20.27 0.62
N ASN A 187 7.88 20.05 0.67
CA ASN A 187 6.88 20.88 0.04
C ASN A 187 7.14 21.04 -1.48
N ASP A 188 7.44 19.93 -2.13
CA ASP A 188 7.70 19.86 -3.56
C ASP A 188 6.94 18.69 -4.21
N TYR A 189 6.85 18.77 -5.53
CA TYR A 189 6.18 17.80 -6.39
C TYR A 189 7.21 17.07 -7.26
N ALA A 190 6.92 15.80 -7.49
CA ALA A 190 7.58 14.97 -8.47
C ALA A 190 6.55 14.38 -9.41
N PHE A 191 6.92 14.12 -10.65
CA PHE A 191 6.06 13.41 -11.58
C PHE A 191 6.84 12.43 -12.45
N VAL A 192 6.11 11.44 -12.94
CA VAL A 192 6.63 10.40 -13.82
C VAL A 192 5.68 10.25 -15.00
N VAL A 193 6.20 10.36 -16.22
CA VAL A 193 5.46 10.06 -17.45
C VAL A 193 5.87 8.68 -17.93
N LYS A 194 4.91 7.83 -18.27
CA LYS A 194 5.10 6.49 -18.79
C LYS A 194 4.35 6.30 -20.09
N GLY A 195 4.94 5.56 -21.03
CA GLY A 195 4.29 5.20 -22.29
C GLY A 195 3.31 4.03 -22.14
N GLN A 196 2.78 3.57 -23.28
CA GLN A 196 1.73 2.53 -23.37
C GLN A 196 2.09 1.20 -22.68
N GLU A 197 3.37 0.85 -22.65
CA GLU A 197 3.87 -0.39 -22.03
C GLU A 197 4.36 -0.17 -20.59
N GLY A 198 4.06 0.99 -19.98
CA GLY A 198 4.46 1.32 -18.62
C GLY A 198 5.94 1.67 -18.45
N HIS A 199 6.70 1.74 -19.55
CA HIS A 199 8.08 2.20 -19.55
C HIS A 199 8.15 3.70 -19.21
N GLU A 200 9.06 4.07 -18.32
CA GLU A 200 9.29 5.47 -17.94
C GLU A 200 9.87 6.24 -19.13
N LEU A 201 9.16 7.29 -19.54
CA LEU A 201 9.57 8.23 -20.58
C LEU A 201 10.27 9.44 -19.98
N LEU A 202 9.74 9.94 -18.85
CA LEU A 202 10.28 11.09 -18.15
C LEU A 202 10.05 10.95 -16.65
N ARG A 203 11.00 11.45 -15.87
CA ARG A 203 10.84 11.68 -14.44
C ARG A 203 11.43 13.04 -14.09
N ASP A 204 10.72 13.77 -13.25
CA ASP A 204 11.19 15.02 -12.66
C ASP A 204 10.73 15.12 -11.21
N GLY A 205 11.52 15.74 -10.34
CA GLY A 205 11.40 15.59 -8.88
C GLY A 205 11.78 16.78 -8.03
N LEU A 206 11.81 17.99 -8.59
CA LEU A 206 12.17 19.23 -7.88
C LEU A 206 11.25 20.39 -8.27
N ASN A 207 9.94 20.12 -8.39
CA ASN A 207 8.97 21.15 -8.77
C ASN A 207 8.35 21.73 -7.50
N ASP A 208 8.74 22.95 -7.14
CA ASP A 208 8.17 23.65 -5.98
C ASP A 208 6.72 24.13 -6.27
N ASP A 209 6.31 24.09 -7.54
CA ASP A 209 5.01 24.53 -8.03
C ASP A 209 4.42 23.54 -9.06
N LEU A 210 3.11 23.27 -8.96
CA LEU A 210 2.36 22.49 -9.95
C LEU A 210 2.29 23.16 -11.33
N MET A 211 2.50 24.47 -11.40
CA MET A 211 2.62 25.20 -12.67
C MET A 211 3.83 24.73 -13.50
N GLU A 212 4.94 24.36 -12.85
CA GLU A 212 6.12 23.83 -13.55
C GLU A 212 5.86 22.41 -14.10
N VAL A 213 5.13 21.61 -13.31
CA VAL A 213 4.68 20.28 -13.73
C VAL A 213 3.78 20.38 -14.96
N THR A 214 2.75 21.24 -14.92
CA THR A 214 1.80 21.40 -16.03
C THR A 214 2.42 22.02 -17.28
N ALA A 215 3.36 22.96 -17.12
CA ALA A 215 4.15 23.49 -18.24
C ALA A 215 4.97 22.37 -18.93
N THR A 216 5.54 21.45 -18.16
CA THR A 216 6.30 20.33 -18.70
C THR A 216 5.40 19.34 -19.43
N ILE A 217 4.23 19.02 -18.87
CA ILE A 217 3.20 18.18 -19.53
C ILE A 217 2.77 18.81 -20.86
N GLY A 218 2.54 20.12 -20.89
CA GLY A 218 2.20 20.86 -22.11
C GLY A 218 3.32 20.80 -23.15
N THR A 219 4.58 20.91 -22.73
CA THR A 219 5.75 20.82 -23.63
C THR A 219 5.89 19.43 -24.26
N LEU A 220 5.50 18.38 -23.54
CA LEU A 220 5.46 17.01 -24.06
C LEU A 220 4.27 16.76 -25.01
N GLY A 221 3.35 17.72 -25.15
CA GLY A 221 2.17 17.58 -26.00
C GLY A 221 1.18 16.53 -25.49
N LEU A 222 1.16 16.29 -24.18
CA LEU A 222 0.28 15.29 -23.55
C LEU A 222 -1.12 15.88 -23.34
N VAL A 223 -2.11 15.15 -23.82
CA VAL A 223 -3.53 15.31 -23.49
C VAL A 223 -3.82 14.43 -22.27
N LEU A 224 -4.43 15.01 -21.23
CA LEU A 224 -4.84 14.25 -20.05
C LEU A 224 -6.29 13.79 -20.23
N ILE A 225 -6.51 12.49 -20.28
CA ILE A 225 -7.82 11.89 -20.58
C ILE A 225 -8.63 11.70 -19.30
N GLN A 226 -8.03 11.07 -18.30
CA GLN A 226 -8.71 10.68 -17.08
C GLN A 226 -7.80 10.85 -15.88
N LEU A 227 -8.33 11.39 -14.78
CA LEU A 227 -7.60 11.57 -13.53
C LEU A 227 -8.12 10.60 -12.47
N HIS A 228 -7.20 9.88 -11.86
CA HIS A 228 -7.44 8.91 -10.79
C HIS A 228 -6.74 9.37 -9.52
N LEU A 229 -7.47 9.39 -8.40
CA LEU A 229 -6.85 9.62 -7.10
C LEU A 229 -6.08 8.36 -6.67
N ALA A 230 -4.85 8.55 -6.19
CA ALA A 230 -4.08 7.47 -5.59
C ALA A 230 -4.83 6.86 -4.40
N GLN A 231 -5.47 7.71 -3.58
CA GLN A 231 -6.34 7.28 -2.49
C GLN A 231 -7.62 8.12 -2.45
N PRO A 232 -8.77 7.61 -2.93
CA PRO A 232 -10.02 8.39 -3.06
C PRO A 232 -10.56 8.97 -1.75
N SER A 233 -10.31 8.31 -0.62
CA SER A 233 -10.73 8.77 0.70
C SER A 233 -9.72 9.71 1.38
N SER A 234 -8.60 10.00 0.74
CA SER A 234 -7.55 10.86 1.31
C SER A 234 -7.86 12.32 1.00
N PRO A 235 -8.03 13.18 2.02
CA PRO A 235 -8.21 14.61 1.79
C PRO A 235 -7.00 15.24 1.11
N TYR A 236 -5.80 14.68 1.30
CA TYR A 236 -4.59 15.12 0.61
C TYR A 236 -4.62 14.82 -0.89
N CYS A 237 -5.08 13.63 -1.28
CA CYS A 237 -5.24 13.29 -2.70
C CYS A 237 -6.35 14.14 -3.34
N GLY A 238 -7.46 14.36 -2.62
CA GLY A 238 -8.54 15.25 -3.06
C GLY A 238 -8.05 16.68 -3.31
N LEU A 239 -7.34 17.27 -2.34
CA LEU A 239 -6.74 18.60 -2.47
C LEU A 239 -5.72 18.66 -3.62
N ALA A 240 -4.85 17.65 -3.76
CA ALA A 240 -3.88 17.61 -4.84
C ALA A 240 -4.52 17.55 -6.22
N ARG A 241 -5.64 16.84 -6.39
CA ARG A 241 -6.44 16.89 -7.62
C ARG A 241 -6.94 18.30 -7.88
N ASP A 242 -7.54 18.94 -6.88
CA ASP A 242 -8.16 20.25 -7.07
C ASP A 242 -7.12 21.30 -7.46
N LEU A 243 -5.95 21.31 -6.79
CA LEU A 243 -4.81 22.17 -7.12
C LEU A 243 -4.22 21.85 -8.50
N PHE A 244 -4.14 20.57 -8.88
CA PHE A 244 -3.61 20.17 -10.17
C PHE A 244 -4.55 20.55 -11.32
N LEU A 245 -5.87 20.40 -11.13
CA LEU A 245 -6.87 20.86 -12.09
C LEU A 245 -6.83 22.38 -12.27
N GLU A 246 -6.67 23.13 -11.17
CA GLU A 246 -6.48 24.58 -11.22
C GLU A 246 -5.21 24.95 -12.01
N ALA A 247 -4.09 24.28 -11.75
CA ALA A 247 -2.84 24.51 -12.49
C ALA A 247 -2.99 24.19 -14.00
N LEU A 248 -3.71 23.12 -14.34
CA LEU A 248 -4.00 22.75 -15.73
C LEU A 248 -4.83 23.82 -16.44
N GLU A 249 -5.87 24.35 -15.78
CA GLU A 249 -6.70 25.44 -16.32
C GLU A 249 -5.85 26.69 -16.59
N HIS A 250 -4.97 27.05 -15.66
CA HIS A 250 -4.03 28.17 -15.85
C HIS A 250 -3.03 27.92 -16.98
N ALA A 251 -2.62 26.67 -17.20
CA ALA A 251 -1.77 26.28 -18.33
C ALA A 251 -2.52 26.21 -19.67
N GLY A 252 -3.83 26.45 -19.68
CA GLY A 252 -4.66 26.48 -20.89
C GLY A 252 -5.30 25.15 -21.28
N TYR A 253 -5.26 24.14 -20.40
CA TYR A 253 -6.03 22.91 -20.59
C TYR A 253 -7.53 23.20 -20.41
N GLN A 254 -8.34 22.66 -21.31
CA GLN A 254 -9.80 22.77 -21.25
C GLN A 254 -10.41 21.41 -20.98
N GLN A 255 -11.30 21.34 -19.99
CA GLN A 255 -12.06 20.14 -19.70
C GLN A 255 -13.14 19.95 -20.77
N GLN A 256 -13.08 18.85 -21.52
CA GLN A 256 -14.17 18.46 -22.42
C GLN A 256 -15.29 17.83 -21.59
N ILE A 257 -16.50 18.40 -21.69
CA ILE A 257 -17.74 17.95 -21.05
C ILE A 257 -18.38 16.86 -21.91
#